data_AF-A0A945I2W8-F1
#
_entry.id   AF-A0A945I2W8-F1
#
_cell.length_a   1.000
_cell.length_b   1.000
_cell.length_c   1.000
_cell.angle_alpha   90.00
_cell.angle_beta   90.00
_cell.angle_gamma   90.00
#
_symmetry.space_group_name_H-M   'P 1'
#
loop_
_entity.id
_entity.type
_entity.pdbx_description
1 polymer ?
#
loop_
_entity_poly.entity_id
_entity_poly.type
_entity_poly.pdbx_seq_one_letter_code
_entity_poly.pdbx_strand_id
1 'polypeptide(L)'
;MRARRYIEDHGIGLDILADISVKNHDHACLNPYAKYHKPMTREEILSSRMVADPLTLYQCCPSSVDGAAALILTTKPVSKRGRTVRLLASVIQSGRHEPGCDDITLDEITSRTARLAYERASLGPEDIDVIELHDAFTIAELIYYESLELCPRGEASRLVTEKQTS
;
A
#
# COMPACT_ATOMS: atom_id res chain seq x y z
N MET A 1 13.88 -7.45 7.64
CA MET A 1 14.81 -7.43 6.48
C MET A 1 14.54 -6.26 5.55
N ARG A 2 13.41 -6.19 4.81
CA ARG A 2 13.11 -5.07 3.89
C ARG A 2 13.09 -3.69 4.57
N ALA A 3 12.35 -3.56 5.69
CA ALA A 3 12.25 -2.30 6.43
C ALA A 3 13.62 -1.77 6.88
N ARG A 4 14.44 -2.63 7.51
CA ARG A 4 15.80 -2.27 7.92
C ARG A 4 16.63 -1.79 6.73
N ARG A 5 16.60 -2.53 5.63
CA ARG A 5 17.40 -2.22 4.45
C ARG A 5 16.97 -0.90 3.81
N TYR A 6 15.66 -0.67 3.68
CA TYR A 6 15.12 0.57 3.14
C TYR A 6 15.48 1.78 4.03
N ILE A 7 15.39 1.63 5.35
CA ILE A 7 15.83 2.65 6.32
C ILE A 7 17.32 2.97 6.14
N GLU A 8 18.16 1.95 5.98
CA GLU A 8 19.61 2.10 5.81
C GLU A 8 19.96 2.77 4.47
N ASP A 9 19.35 2.32 3.37
CA ASP A 9 19.63 2.84 2.02
C ASP A 9 19.14 4.28 1.82
N HIS A 10 18.02 4.66 2.47
CA HIS A 10 17.35 5.94 2.24
C HIS A 10 17.39 6.90 3.44
N GLY A 11 17.96 6.48 4.58
CA GLY A 11 18.15 7.33 5.75
C GLY A 11 16.86 7.80 6.42
N ILE A 12 15.76 7.05 6.28
CA ILE A 12 14.45 7.43 6.84
C ILE A 12 14.32 7.02 8.32
N GLY A 13 13.55 7.77 9.09
CA GLY A 13 13.26 7.45 10.49
C GLY A 13 12.19 6.37 10.65
N LEU A 14 12.19 5.70 11.81
CA LEU A 14 11.14 4.74 12.20
C LEU A 14 9.76 5.38 12.35
N ASP A 15 9.74 6.67 12.62
CA ASP A 15 8.54 7.48 12.73
C ASP A 15 7.74 7.53 11.43
N ILE A 16 8.40 7.52 10.26
CA ILE A 16 7.71 7.44 8.96
C ILE A 16 6.86 6.18 8.85
N LEU A 17 7.42 5.03 9.26
CA LEU A 17 6.69 3.77 9.26
C LEU A 17 5.57 3.74 10.30
N ALA A 18 5.66 4.53 11.36
CA ALA A 18 4.59 4.66 12.35
C ALA A 18 3.49 5.61 11.86
N ASP A 19 3.84 6.70 11.17
CA ASP A 19 2.90 7.67 10.62
C ASP A 19 1.97 7.04 9.58
N ILE A 20 2.47 6.09 8.78
CA ILE A 20 1.63 5.29 7.89
C ILE A 20 0.56 4.54 8.70
N SER A 21 0.92 3.92 9.82
CA SER A 21 -0.04 3.22 10.68
C SER A 21 -1.03 4.20 11.33
N VAL A 22 -0.58 5.37 11.80
CA VAL A 22 -1.48 6.44 12.31
C VAL A 22 -2.53 6.78 11.27
N LYS A 23 -2.10 7.09 10.04
CA LYS A 23 -2.97 7.39 8.90
C LYS A 23 -3.97 6.26 8.64
N ASN A 24 -3.51 5.02 8.57
CA ASN A 24 -4.38 3.88 8.28
C ASN A 24 -5.40 3.65 9.41
N HIS A 25 -5.02 3.88 10.66
CA HIS A 25 -5.93 3.85 11.81
C HIS A 25 -6.97 4.98 11.78
N ASP A 26 -6.58 6.18 11.34
CA ASP A 26 -7.51 7.31 11.17
C ASP A 26 -8.54 7.02 10.07
N HIS A 27 -8.11 6.51 8.91
CA HIS A 27 -9.02 6.05 7.86
C HIS A 27 -9.93 4.90 8.33
N ALA A 28 -9.38 3.96 9.10
CA ALA A 28 -10.15 2.86 9.67
C ALA A 28 -11.27 3.34 10.62
N CYS A 29 -11.05 4.44 11.36
CA CYS A 29 -12.08 5.02 12.22
C CYS A 29 -13.27 5.58 11.44
N LEU A 30 -13.08 5.94 10.17
CA LEU A 30 -14.14 6.42 9.27
C LEU A 30 -14.88 5.28 8.56
N ASN A 31 -14.34 4.05 8.60
CA ASN A 31 -14.90 2.90 7.92
C ASN A 31 -15.64 1.96 8.90
N PRO A 32 -16.96 1.80 8.80
CA PRO A 32 -17.73 0.92 9.69
C PRO A 32 -17.39 -0.58 9.54
N TYR A 33 -16.66 -0.97 8.48
CA TYR A 33 -16.24 -2.34 8.23
C TYR A 33 -14.80 -2.62 8.69
N ALA A 34 -14.04 -1.61 9.11
CA ALA A 34 -12.69 -1.82 9.59
C ALA A 34 -12.68 -2.62 10.89
N LYS A 35 -11.65 -3.46 11.11
CA LYS A 35 -11.52 -4.21 12.37
C LYS A 35 -11.21 -3.29 13.56
N TYR A 36 -10.42 -2.25 13.35
CA TYR A 36 -10.05 -1.28 14.37
C TYR A 36 -10.79 0.03 14.14
N HIS A 37 -11.41 0.56 15.20
CA HIS A 37 -12.12 1.84 15.19
C HIS A 37 -11.57 2.81 16.26
N LYS A 38 -10.30 2.63 16.63
CA LYS A 38 -9.62 3.51 17.60
C LYS A 38 -8.46 4.20 16.88
N PRO A 39 -8.36 5.54 16.95
CA PRO A 39 -7.18 6.24 16.49
C PRO A 39 -5.98 5.82 17.37
N MET A 40 -4.79 5.84 16.77
CA MET A 40 -3.55 5.51 17.46
C MET A 40 -2.53 6.62 17.28
N THR A 41 -1.81 6.92 18.35
CA THR A 41 -0.70 7.86 18.33
C THR A 41 0.59 7.17 17.85
N ARG A 42 1.52 7.97 17.34
CA ARG A 42 2.86 7.50 16.94
C ARG A 42 3.55 6.79 18.10
N GLU A 43 3.43 7.34 19.32
CA GLU A 43 4.01 6.79 20.54
C GLU A 43 3.40 5.42 20.90
N GLU A 44 2.08 5.27 20.83
CA GLU A 44 1.40 3.98 21.06
C GLU A 44 1.86 2.92 20.05
N ILE A 45 2.02 3.29 18.78
CA ILE A 45 2.47 2.36 17.72
C ILE A 45 3.91 1.93 17.97
N LEU A 46 4.83 2.88 18.18
CA LEU A 46 6.26 2.59 18.39
C LEU A 46 6.55 1.86 19.71
N SER A 47 5.74 2.08 20.75
CA SER A 47 5.88 1.37 22.04
C SER A 47 5.18 0.02 22.08
N SER A 48 4.40 -0.34 21.06
CA SER A 48 3.76 -1.65 20.99
C SER A 48 4.79 -2.78 20.84
N ARG A 49 4.36 -4.01 21.16
CA ARG A 49 5.19 -5.22 21.07
C ARG A 49 5.93 -5.29 19.74
N MET A 50 7.25 -5.45 19.77
CA MET A 50 8.03 -5.76 18.57
C MET A 50 7.63 -7.15 18.03
N VAL A 51 7.40 -7.23 16.73
CA VAL A 51 7.08 -8.49 16.03
C VAL A 51 8.28 -8.97 15.24
N ALA A 52 8.88 -8.08 14.44
CA ALA A 52 10.07 -8.37 13.65
C ALA A 52 10.84 -7.07 13.42
N ASP A 53 12.08 -6.99 13.89
CA ASP A 53 12.87 -5.77 13.83
C ASP A 53 12.87 -5.12 12.41
N PRO A 54 12.44 -3.84 12.28
CA PRO A 54 12.13 -2.88 13.35
C PRO A 54 10.61 -2.69 13.59
N LEU A 55 9.77 -3.53 12.97
CA LEU A 55 8.32 -3.39 12.98
C LEU A 55 7.69 -3.86 14.30
N THR A 56 6.80 -3.03 14.82
CA THR A 56 5.96 -3.32 15.99
C THR A 56 4.58 -3.86 15.58
N LEU A 57 3.81 -4.30 16.56
CA LEU A 57 2.52 -4.98 16.35
C LEU A 57 1.54 -4.15 15.52
N TYR A 58 1.43 -2.85 15.79
CA TYR A 58 0.52 -1.96 15.07
C TYR A 58 1.06 -1.46 13.72
N GLN A 59 2.27 -1.88 13.32
CA GLN A 59 2.80 -1.70 11.98
C GLN A 59 2.57 -2.93 11.08
N CYS A 60 1.88 -3.95 11.62
CA CYS A 60 1.45 -5.15 10.91
C CYS A 60 -0.07 -5.13 10.76
N CYS A 61 -0.58 -5.69 9.66
CA CYS A 61 -2.01 -5.86 9.49
C CYS A 61 -2.61 -6.78 10.58
N PRO A 62 -3.93 -6.69 10.85
CA PRO A 62 -4.54 -7.48 11.91
C PRO A 62 -4.43 -8.98 11.62
N SER A 63 -3.83 -9.75 12.55
CA SER A 63 -3.55 -11.18 12.39
C SER A 63 -4.77 -12.11 12.31
N SER A 64 -5.99 -11.60 12.48
CA SER A 64 -7.20 -12.43 12.60
C SER A 64 -8.41 -11.63 12.13
N VAL A 65 -8.86 -11.89 10.91
CA VAL A 65 -10.06 -11.30 10.31
C VAL A 65 -10.82 -12.40 9.59
N ASP A 66 -12.13 -12.45 9.81
CA ASP A 66 -13.03 -13.31 9.06
C ASP A 66 -13.96 -12.41 8.23
N GLY A 67 -14.09 -12.71 6.94
CA GLY A 67 -14.90 -11.90 6.04
C GLY A 67 -14.86 -12.39 4.60
N ALA A 68 -15.77 -11.87 3.78
CA ALA A 68 -15.83 -12.13 2.35
C ALA A 68 -16.23 -10.87 1.60
N ALA A 69 -15.67 -10.69 0.40
CA ALA A 69 -16.07 -9.65 -0.56
C ALA A 69 -16.36 -10.32 -1.91
N ALA A 70 -17.33 -9.77 -2.66
CA ALA A 70 -17.69 -10.27 -3.98
C ALA A 70 -18.03 -9.12 -4.92
N LEU A 71 -17.71 -9.30 -6.21
CA LEU A 71 -18.01 -8.36 -7.28
C LEU A 71 -18.82 -9.06 -8.38
N ILE A 72 -19.78 -8.35 -8.98
CA ILE A 72 -20.52 -8.83 -10.15
C ILE A 72 -19.99 -8.07 -11.37
N LEU A 73 -19.41 -8.80 -12.32
CA LEU A 73 -18.86 -8.24 -13.55
C LEU A 73 -19.81 -8.49 -14.72
N THR A 74 -19.98 -7.48 -15.58
CA THR A 74 -20.76 -7.62 -16.81
C THR A 74 -20.21 -6.72 -17.91
N THR A 75 -20.34 -7.16 -19.15
CA THR A 75 -20.03 -6.36 -20.35
C THR A 75 -21.27 -5.60 -20.85
N LYS A 76 -22.45 -5.88 -20.28
CA LYS A 76 -23.70 -5.23 -20.69
C LYS A 76 -23.87 -3.89 -19.98
N PRO A 77 -24.44 -2.87 -20.64
CA PRO A 77 -24.80 -1.63 -19.97
C PRO A 77 -25.75 -1.92 -18.79
N VAL A 78 -25.32 -1.56 -17.58
CA VAL A 78 -26.17 -1.72 -16.40
C VAL A 78 -27.11 -0.51 -16.35
N SER A 79 -28.38 -0.73 -16.69
CA SER A 79 -29.39 0.31 -16.55
C SER A 79 -29.90 0.37 -15.10
N LYS A 80 -29.55 1.45 -14.41
CA LYS A 80 -30.31 2.01 -13.26
C LYS A 80 -30.31 1.29 -11.91
N ARG A 81 -29.35 0.42 -11.57
CA ARG A 81 -29.18 -0.02 -10.16
C ARG A 81 -27.74 0.18 -9.67
N GLY A 82 -27.56 1.19 -8.82
CA GLY A 82 -26.32 1.44 -8.07
C GLY A 82 -25.25 2.25 -8.80
N ARG A 83 -24.23 2.67 -8.05
CA ARG A 83 -22.98 3.24 -8.59
C ARG A 83 -22.18 2.08 -9.19
N THR A 84 -21.93 2.12 -10.49
CA THR A 84 -21.05 1.16 -11.18
C THR A 84 -19.71 1.82 -11.50
N VAL A 85 -18.66 1.01 -11.58
CA VAL A 85 -17.33 1.43 -12.04
C VAL A 85 -16.97 0.66 -13.31
N ARG A 86 -16.27 1.32 -14.23
CA ARG A 86 -15.74 0.67 -15.43
C ARG A 86 -14.35 0.13 -15.13
N LEU A 87 -14.14 -1.16 -15.38
CA LEU A 87 -12.80 -1.76 -15.33
C LEU A 87 -12.05 -1.41 -16.62
N LEU A 88 -11.01 -0.57 -16.52
CA LEU A 88 -10.17 -0.18 -17.67
C LEU A 88 -9.08 -1.21 -17.96
N ALA A 89 -8.45 -1.74 -16.92
CA ALA A 89 -7.43 -2.77 -17.03
C ALA A 89 -7.49 -3.75 -15.86
N SER A 90 -7.11 -5.00 -16.10
CA SER A 90 -6.80 -6.01 -15.09
C SER A 90 -5.57 -6.77 -15.57
N VAL A 91 -4.52 -6.77 -14.77
CA VAL A 91 -3.22 -7.34 -15.10
C VAL A 91 -2.76 -8.20 -13.95
N ILE A 92 -2.24 -9.39 -14.27
CA ILE A 92 -1.67 -10.33 -13.32
C ILE A 92 -0.27 -10.68 -13.80
N GLN A 93 0.69 -10.70 -12.89
CA GLN A 93 2.04 -11.19 -13.09
C GLN A 93 2.45 -12.06 -11.90
N SER A 94 3.44 -12.91 -12.12
CA SER A 94 4.09 -13.71 -11.08
C SER A 94 5.54 -13.31 -10.96
N GLY A 95 6.15 -13.63 -9.81
CA GLY A 95 7.57 -13.42 -9.57
C GLY A 95 8.43 -14.13 -10.60
N ARG A 96 9.50 -13.44 -11.01
CA ARG A 96 10.56 -14.00 -11.85
C ARG A 96 11.75 -14.30 -10.95
N HIS A 97 12.38 -15.44 -11.17
CA HIS A 97 13.70 -15.67 -10.63
C HIS A 97 14.72 -15.05 -11.60
N GLU A 98 15.30 -13.92 -11.20
CA GLU A 98 16.32 -13.23 -11.98
C GLU A 98 17.65 -13.32 -11.23
N PRO A 99 18.65 -14.05 -11.75
CA PRO A 99 19.96 -14.14 -11.13
C PRO A 99 20.59 -12.74 -10.97
N GLY A 100 21.00 -12.40 -9.75
CA GLY A 100 21.69 -11.13 -9.45
C GLY A 100 20.78 -9.93 -9.13
N CYS A 101 19.44 -10.10 -9.14
CA CYS A 101 18.53 -9.10 -8.60
C CYS A 101 18.34 -9.31 -7.09
N ASP A 102 19.24 -8.72 -6.29
CA ASP A 102 19.29 -8.90 -4.83
C ASP A 102 18.66 -7.73 -4.05
N ASP A 103 18.04 -6.78 -4.75
CA ASP A 103 17.47 -5.59 -4.13
C ASP A 103 16.11 -5.90 -3.51
N ILE A 104 16.14 -6.30 -2.25
CA ILE A 104 14.94 -6.64 -1.50
C ILE A 104 14.03 -5.44 -1.23
N THR A 105 14.46 -4.20 -1.49
CA THR A 105 13.65 -3.00 -1.26
C THR A 105 12.87 -2.58 -2.49
N LEU A 106 13.13 -3.22 -3.64
CA LEU A 106 12.34 -3.05 -4.86
C LEU A 106 11.26 -4.13 -4.95
N ASP A 107 10.02 -3.73 -5.23
CA ASP A 107 8.95 -4.65 -5.63
C ASP A 107 8.79 -4.65 -7.16
N GLU A 108 9.70 -5.36 -7.84
CA GLU A 108 9.75 -5.44 -9.31
C GLU A 108 8.43 -5.93 -9.91
N ILE A 109 7.83 -6.94 -9.28
CA ILE A 109 6.59 -7.56 -9.77
C ILE A 109 5.49 -6.50 -9.79
N THR A 110 5.39 -5.72 -8.72
CA THR A 110 4.39 -4.64 -8.61
C THR A 110 4.67 -3.55 -9.63
N SER A 111 5.92 -3.08 -9.76
CA SER A 111 6.28 -2.05 -10.75
C SER A 111 5.96 -2.45 -12.18
N ARG A 112 6.34 -3.67 -12.57
CA ARG A 112 6.09 -4.15 -13.94
C ARG A 112 4.60 -4.41 -14.19
N THR A 113 3.86 -4.81 -13.15
CA THR A 113 2.40 -4.98 -13.24
C THR A 113 1.68 -3.64 -13.37
N ALA A 114 2.08 -2.64 -12.58
CA ALA A 114 1.52 -1.29 -12.62
C ALA A 114 1.69 -0.65 -14.00
N ARG A 115 2.90 -0.68 -14.57
CA ARG A 115 3.18 -0.19 -15.93
C ARG A 115 2.27 -0.80 -16.99
N LEU A 116 2.07 -2.12 -16.96
CA LEU A 116 1.19 -2.80 -17.90
C LEU A 116 -0.29 -2.43 -17.67
N ALA A 117 -0.69 -2.16 -16.43
CA ALA A 117 -2.05 -1.72 -16.12
C ALA A 117 -2.30 -0.29 -16.66
N TYR A 118 -1.35 0.62 -16.44
CA TYR A 118 -1.33 1.97 -17.00
C TYR A 118 -1.41 1.96 -18.54
N GLU A 119 -0.54 1.20 -19.19
CA GLU A 119 -0.53 1.06 -20.66
C GLU A 119 -1.89 0.56 -21.19
N ARG A 120 -2.44 -0.52 -20.61
CA ARG A 120 -3.73 -1.08 -21.02
C ARG A 120 -4.91 -0.17 -20.76
N ALA A 121 -4.85 0.62 -19.69
CA ALA A 121 -5.85 1.63 -19.38
C ALA A 121 -5.70 2.90 -20.23
N SER A 122 -4.54 3.07 -20.89
CA SER A 122 -4.14 4.31 -21.56
C SER A 122 -4.15 5.51 -20.60
N LEU A 123 -3.61 5.30 -19.40
CA LEU A 123 -3.48 6.27 -18.31
C LEU A 123 -2.05 6.26 -17.76
N GLY A 124 -1.65 7.33 -17.08
CA GLY A 124 -0.44 7.40 -16.26
C GLY A 124 -0.73 7.44 -14.75
N PRO A 125 0.28 7.36 -13.87
CA PRO A 125 0.12 7.52 -12.43
C PRO A 125 -0.51 8.86 -12.04
N GLU A 126 -0.30 9.92 -12.83
CA GLU A 126 -0.88 11.25 -12.65
C GLU A 126 -2.38 11.33 -12.89
N ASP A 127 -2.96 10.35 -13.58
CA ASP A 127 -4.41 10.27 -13.85
C ASP A 127 -5.17 9.56 -12.71
N ILE A 128 -4.48 9.14 -11.64
CA ILE A 128 -5.06 8.33 -10.57
C ILE A 128 -5.37 9.19 -9.34
N ASP A 129 -6.66 9.36 -9.06
CA ASP A 129 -7.13 10.14 -7.91
C ASP A 129 -7.11 9.35 -6.58
N VAL A 130 -7.18 8.01 -6.64
CA VAL A 130 -7.30 7.15 -5.45
C VAL A 130 -6.62 5.81 -5.67
N ILE A 131 -5.94 5.30 -4.64
CA ILE A 131 -5.17 4.06 -4.68
C ILE A 131 -5.55 3.19 -3.48
N GLU A 132 -5.85 1.93 -3.78
CA GLU A 132 -5.91 0.85 -2.81
C GLU A 132 -4.74 -0.09 -3.10
N LEU A 133 -3.92 -0.37 -2.09
CA LEU A 133 -2.72 -1.21 -2.20
C LEU A 133 -2.66 -2.24 -1.08
N HIS A 134 -1.73 -3.20 -1.17
CA HIS A 134 -1.66 -4.31 -0.23
C HIS A 134 -0.76 -4.01 0.99
N ASP A 135 -1.24 -3.23 1.95
CA ASP A 135 -0.51 -2.74 3.12
C ASP A 135 -0.35 -3.77 4.28
N ALA A 136 0.10 -4.99 3.98
CA ALA A 136 0.27 -6.03 5.02
C ALA A 136 1.22 -5.58 6.17
N PHE A 137 2.17 -4.72 5.85
CA PHE A 137 3.06 -4.04 6.79
C PHE A 137 3.28 -2.60 6.31
N THR A 138 3.55 -1.66 7.21
CA THR A 138 3.73 -0.24 6.83
C THR A 138 4.88 -0.01 5.85
N ILE A 139 5.93 -0.84 5.90
CA ILE A 139 7.01 -0.81 4.89
C ILE A 139 6.52 -1.20 3.48
N ALA A 140 5.54 -2.09 3.37
CA ALA A 140 5.02 -2.52 2.07
C ALA A 140 4.30 -1.36 1.37
N GLU A 141 3.48 -0.61 2.10
CA GLU A 141 2.84 0.61 1.60
C GLU A 141 3.86 1.62 1.08
N LEU A 142 4.93 1.87 1.86
CA LEU A 142 5.99 2.79 1.46
C LEU A 142 6.70 2.36 0.15
N ILE A 143 7.07 1.09 0.04
CA ILE A 143 7.68 0.54 -1.19
C ILE A 143 6.69 0.63 -2.36
N TYR A 144 5.40 0.38 -2.11
CA TYR A 144 4.39 0.42 -3.17
C TYR A 144 4.14 1.79 -3.73
N TYR A 145 4.33 2.88 -2.97
CA TYR A 145 4.28 4.22 -3.55
C TYR A 145 5.29 4.41 -4.69
N GLU A 146 6.50 3.88 -4.54
CA GLU A 146 7.54 3.93 -5.57
C GLU A 146 7.24 2.96 -6.70
N SER A 147 6.78 1.75 -6.37
CA SER A 147 6.44 0.75 -7.38
C SER A 147 5.27 1.17 -8.25
N LEU A 148 4.32 1.95 -7.72
CA LEU A 148 3.20 2.53 -8.45
C LEU A 148 3.57 3.84 -9.16
N GLU A 149 4.84 4.25 -9.13
CA GLU A 149 5.35 5.44 -9.80
C GLU A 149 4.74 6.77 -9.30
N LEU A 150 4.26 6.79 -8.05
CA LEU A 150 3.73 8.00 -7.42
C LEU A 150 4.83 8.98 -7.01
N CYS A 151 6.04 8.45 -6.82
CA CYS A 151 7.23 9.22 -6.51
C CYS A 151 8.48 8.50 -7.01
N PRO A 152 9.60 9.22 -7.19
CA PRO A 152 10.89 8.60 -7.43
C PRO A 152 11.32 7.66 -6.29
N ARG A 153 12.22 6.73 -6.61
CA ARG A 153 12.78 5.80 -5.66
C ARG A 153 13.50 6.51 -4.50
N GLY A 154 13.20 6.12 -3.27
CA GLY A 154 13.72 6.71 -2.04
C GLY A 154 13.00 7.98 -1.59
N GLU A 155 12.02 8.49 -2.35
CA GLU A 155 11.26 9.70 -2.01
C GLU A 155 9.89 9.41 -1.39
N ALA A 156 9.49 8.14 -1.23
CA ALA A 156 8.16 7.79 -0.73
C ALA A 156 7.84 8.35 0.66
N SER A 157 8.87 8.56 1.51
CA SER A 157 8.70 9.17 2.82
C SER A 157 8.14 10.60 2.74
N ARG A 158 8.41 11.33 1.65
CA ARG A 158 7.89 12.67 1.40
C ARG A 158 6.38 12.67 1.22
N LEU A 159 5.82 11.66 0.55
CA LEU A 159 4.37 11.55 0.38
C LEU A 159 3.65 11.39 1.74
N VAL A 160 4.28 10.68 2.68
CA VAL A 160 3.77 10.51 4.05
C VAL A 160 3.87 11.82 4.83
N THR A 161 5.03 12.46 4.84
CA THR A 161 5.24 13.69 5.64
C THR A 161 4.44 14.88 5.13
N GLU A 162 4.27 14.99 3.80
CA GLU A 162 3.46 16.03 3.16
C GLU A 162 1.96 15.68 3.12
N LYS A 163 1.57 14.52 3.66
CA LYS A 163 0.18 14.03 3.70
C LYS A 163 -0.49 13.94 2.33
N GLN A 164 0.28 13.62 1.29
CA GLN A 164 -0.26 13.42 -0.06
C GLN A 164 -1.06 12.12 -0.19
N THR A 165 -0.95 11.20 0.78
CA THR A 165 -1.66 9.92 0.79
C THR A 165 -2.73 9.81 1.90
N SER A 166 -3.06 10.91 2.58
CA SER A 166 -4.00 10.98 3.72
C SER A 166 -5.41 11.43 3.32
#